data_AF-A0A9P1DH80-F1
#
_entry.id   AF-A0A9P1DH80-F1
#
_cell.length_a   1.000
_cell.length_b   1.000
_cell.length_c   1.000
_cell.angle_alpha   90.00
_cell.angle_beta   90.00
_cell.angle_gamma   90.00
#
_symmetry.space_group_name_H-M   'P 1'
#
loop_
_entity.id
_entity.type
_entity.pdbx_description
1 polymer ?
#
loop_
_entity_poly.entity_id
_entity_poly.type
_entity_poly.pdbx_seq_one_letter_code
_entity_poly.pdbx_strand_id
1 'polypeptide(L)'
;MPSTPEAFLGFSVSCAKTWSKSDCEAFATQLAEKVKALILDSSIELQVLPKPEAVQLLSSNFPKCQDFAKSIDCSSLGLHLVHFNQDTFRTVAVQPVALPSSLKGVPWQIRAAERPGEFQLLGPSVALDAVVPGRFGKLGAQLPMQLGIQECNAAAAEGKQTNMALQAETLQNNTLAELSSRIAAAAAEKFCAVVVAGPSSSGKTTFAARLAPHLQARGLEARPLECDMYFKARADPTHPRDAKGELNFEDPGSLRIEKIKEDLEALLDGKAVELPKFCFKTGTIQEKTGNILQLPKQAVLIIEGIFGLHPKFLSAFGNVSLFKVLIGPWSGARLGNLCVMPERKFRLLRRIGRDVRTRGVDAARVMHKFSSVAAGEQMNIFPFAASADVIFDSTLHYEIPALRAVVGADVENAESEDATVQFRKQELANYLSWATPWQTSEYTLMPTSIACEFLGSSIFE
;
A
#
# COMPACT_ATOMS: atom_id res chain seq x y z
N MET A 1 -10.49 -10.46 3.47
CA MET A 1 -9.47 -9.41 3.55
C MET A 1 -8.50 -9.84 4.62
N PRO A 2 -7.19 -9.92 4.39
CA PRO A 2 -6.28 -9.84 5.50
C PRO A 2 -5.97 -8.35 5.70
N SER A 3 -6.82 -7.68 6.47
CA SER A 3 -6.31 -6.68 7.44
C SER A 3 -6.34 -7.30 8.84
N THR A 4 -6.06 -8.59 8.92
CA THR A 4 -5.17 -9.17 9.92
C THR A 4 -3.93 -9.59 9.15
N PRO A 5 -2.74 -9.60 9.77
CA PRO A 5 -1.61 -10.25 9.14
C PRO A 5 -2.05 -11.69 8.85
N GLU A 6 -2.18 -12.07 7.58
CA GLU A 6 -1.51 -13.31 7.19
C GLU A 6 -0.01 -13.03 7.34
N ALA A 7 0.43 -12.90 8.60
CA ALA A 7 1.82 -13.02 8.92
C ALA A 7 2.05 -14.52 8.84
N PHE A 8 2.49 -14.97 7.68
CA PHE A 8 3.43 -16.07 7.71
C PHE A 8 4.57 -15.60 8.64
N LEU A 9 4.63 -16.14 9.85
CA LEU A 9 5.88 -16.17 10.60
C LEU A 9 6.77 -17.21 9.91
N GLY A 10 7.28 -16.84 8.74
CA GLY A 10 8.32 -17.58 8.05
C GLY A 10 9.65 -17.08 8.58
N PHE A 11 10.35 -17.88 9.36
CA PHE A 11 11.77 -17.67 9.60
C PHE A 11 12.53 -18.57 8.63
N SER A 12 13.14 -17.98 7.61
CA SER A 12 14.15 -18.67 6.83
C SER A 12 15.43 -18.72 7.68
N VAL A 13 15.69 -19.85 8.33
CA VAL A 13 17.00 -20.06 8.98
C VAL A 13 17.98 -20.45 7.88
N SER A 14 18.77 -19.50 7.39
CA SER A 14 19.97 -19.83 6.62
C SER A 14 20.99 -20.45 7.57
N CYS A 15 21.13 -21.77 7.51
CA CYS A 15 22.11 -22.51 8.30
C CYS A 15 23.52 -22.35 7.69
N ALA A 16 24.56 -22.33 8.52
CA ALA A 16 25.93 -22.47 8.02
C ALA A 16 26.05 -23.80 7.26
N LYS A 17 26.88 -23.85 6.20
CA LYS A 17 27.10 -25.07 5.37
C LYS A 17 27.48 -26.33 6.18
N THR A 18 27.92 -26.15 7.42
CA THR A 18 28.37 -27.19 8.34
C THR A 18 27.26 -27.82 9.19
N TRP A 19 26.03 -27.30 9.14
CA TRP A 19 24.93 -27.80 9.97
C TRP A 19 24.15 -28.91 9.27
N SER A 20 23.80 -29.95 10.04
CA SER A 20 22.94 -31.02 9.54
C SER A 20 21.47 -30.58 9.51
N LYS A 21 20.65 -31.29 8.73
CA LYS A 21 19.21 -31.03 8.64
C LYS A 21 18.51 -31.13 10.00
N SER A 22 18.89 -32.11 10.83
CA SER A 22 18.31 -32.29 12.18
C SER A 22 18.67 -31.15 13.13
N ASP A 23 19.86 -30.55 12.99
CA ASP A 23 20.27 -29.41 13.83
C ASP A 23 19.47 -28.15 13.49
N CYS A 24 19.16 -27.95 12.20
CA CYS A 24 18.30 -26.86 11.74
C CYS A 24 16.85 -27.06 12.25
N GLU A 25 16.32 -28.28 12.22
CA GLU A 25 14.96 -28.61 12.70
C GLU A 25 14.81 -28.45 14.23
N ALA A 26 15.81 -28.93 15.00
CA ALA A 26 15.81 -28.77 16.45
C ALA A 26 15.90 -27.30 16.88
N PHE A 27 16.69 -26.49 16.17
CA PHE A 27 16.81 -25.06 16.42
C PHE A 27 15.51 -24.31 16.09
N ALA A 28 14.87 -24.61 14.95
CA ALA A 28 13.59 -24.02 14.58
C ALA A 28 12.49 -24.31 15.62
N THR A 29 12.48 -25.53 16.17
CA THR A 29 11.52 -25.96 17.20
C THR A 29 11.71 -25.18 18.51
N GLN A 30 12.95 -25.02 18.99
CA GLN A 30 13.22 -24.24 20.20
C GLN A 30 12.88 -22.75 20.05
N LEU A 31 13.14 -22.19 18.87
CA LEU A 31 12.83 -20.79 18.56
C LEU A 31 11.31 -20.57 18.59
N ALA A 32 10.53 -21.50 18.04
CA ALA A 32 9.07 -21.43 17.99
C ALA A 32 8.43 -21.47 19.39
N GLU A 33 8.86 -22.36 20.28
CA GLU A 33 8.36 -22.47 21.65
C GLU A 33 8.65 -21.19 22.47
N LYS A 34 9.83 -20.58 22.29
CA LYS A 34 10.17 -19.31 22.95
C LYS A 34 9.36 -18.14 22.43
N VAL A 35 9.17 -18.02 21.10
CA VAL A 35 8.36 -16.94 20.49
C VAL A 35 6.90 -17.02 20.96
N LYS A 36 6.36 -18.24 21.10
CA LYS A 36 5.00 -18.47 21.61
C LYS A 36 4.79 -17.98 23.05
N ALA A 37 5.82 -18.02 23.89
CA ALA A 37 5.78 -17.48 25.25
C ALA A 37 5.89 -15.93 25.33
N LEU A 38 6.29 -15.24 24.25
CA LEU A 38 6.70 -13.82 24.24
C LEU A 38 5.62 -12.82 23.74
N ILE A 39 4.48 -13.29 23.22
CA ILE A 39 3.58 -12.47 22.36
C ILE A 39 2.53 -11.61 23.10
N LEU A 40 2.31 -11.76 24.42
CA LEU A 40 1.18 -11.09 25.08
C LEU A 40 1.43 -9.65 25.58
N ASP A 41 2.67 -9.14 25.60
CA ASP A 41 2.96 -7.84 26.24
C ASP A 41 4.09 -6.98 25.65
N SER A 42 4.52 -7.20 24.40
CA SER A 42 5.74 -6.57 23.84
C SER A 42 5.49 -5.51 22.74
N SER A 43 6.44 -4.57 22.60
CA SER A 43 6.57 -3.66 21.45
C SER A 43 7.79 -4.02 20.61
N ILE A 44 7.73 -3.78 19.29
CA ILE A 44 8.79 -4.11 18.33
C ILE A 44 9.33 -2.84 17.66
N GLU A 45 10.64 -2.60 17.77
CA GLU A 45 11.37 -1.50 17.11
C GLU A 45 12.41 -2.08 16.13
N LEU A 46 12.79 -1.31 15.11
CA LEU A 46 13.92 -1.65 14.23
C LEU A 46 15.09 -0.70 14.53
N GLN A 47 16.20 -1.25 15.03
CA GLN A 47 17.44 -0.52 15.29
C GLN A 47 18.50 -0.96 14.28
N VAL A 48 19.05 -0.05 13.49
CA VAL A 48 20.12 -0.37 12.54
C VAL A 48 21.46 0.07 13.12
N LEU A 49 22.43 -0.85 13.16
CA LEU A 49 23.73 -0.64 13.81
C LEU A 49 24.87 -1.10 12.89
N PRO A 50 26.10 -0.56 13.06
CA PRO A 50 27.29 -1.13 12.45
C PRO A 50 27.39 -2.64 12.73
N LYS A 51 27.76 -3.44 11.72
CA LYS A 51 27.79 -4.92 11.84
C LYS A 51 28.55 -5.43 13.08
N PRO A 52 29.74 -4.91 13.45
CA PRO A 52 30.46 -5.36 14.64
C PRO A 52 29.66 -5.14 15.94
N GLU A 53 28.99 -4.00 16.06
CA GLU A 53 28.17 -3.61 17.21
C GLU A 53 26.89 -4.46 17.28
N ALA A 54 26.23 -4.67 16.14
CA ALA A 54 25.07 -5.55 16.05
C ALA A 54 25.39 -7.00 16.45
N VAL A 55 26.52 -7.53 15.95
CA VAL A 55 27.04 -8.87 16.27
C VAL A 55 27.40 -8.98 17.76
N GLN A 56 27.95 -7.92 18.36
CA GLN A 56 28.26 -7.89 19.79
C GLN A 56 26.98 -7.91 20.63
N LEU A 57 25.97 -7.11 20.28
CA LEU A 57 24.70 -7.04 21.00
C LEU A 57 23.85 -8.33 20.90
N LEU A 58 24.10 -9.19 19.91
CA LEU A 58 23.48 -10.51 19.79
C LEU A 58 24.12 -11.58 20.69
N SER A 59 25.35 -11.36 21.16
CA SER A 59 26.16 -12.34 21.91
C SER A 59 25.60 -12.68 23.29
N SER A 60 24.87 -11.75 23.90
CA SER A 60 24.35 -11.89 25.27
C SER A 60 23.08 -12.74 25.36
N ASN A 61 22.28 -12.81 24.29
CA ASN A 61 20.94 -13.42 24.35
C ASN A 61 20.67 -14.52 23.29
N PHE A 62 21.34 -14.50 22.13
CA PHE A 62 21.09 -15.45 21.04
C PHE A 62 22.37 -15.83 20.27
N PRO A 63 23.19 -16.77 20.78
CA PRO A 63 24.49 -17.13 20.20
C PRO A 63 24.42 -17.56 18.73
N LYS A 64 23.34 -18.24 18.32
CA LYS A 64 23.13 -18.70 16.95
C LYS A 64 22.77 -17.57 15.96
N CYS A 65 22.13 -16.51 16.43
CA CYS A 65 21.87 -15.31 15.62
C CYS A 65 23.15 -14.52 15.37
N GLN A 66 24.13 -14.61 16.28
CA GLN A 66 25.44 -14.00 16.13
C GLN A 66 26.22 -14.60 14.95
N ASP A 67 26.24 -15.93 14.83
CA ASP A 67 26.94 -16.64 13.76
C ASP A 67 26.32 -16.34 12.39
N PHE A 68 24.99 -16.26 12.33
CA PHE A 68 24.26 -15.82 11.14
C PHE A 68 24.58 -14.35 10.79
N ALA A 69 24.53 -13.44 11.76
CA ALA A 69 24.89 -12.03 11.56
C ALA A 69 26.33 -11.86 11.02
N LYS A 70 27.29 -12.66 11.50
CA LYS A 70 28.67 -12.68 10.99
C LYS A 70 28.74 -13.11 9.52
N SER A 71 27.87 -14.02 9.10
CA SER A 71 27.84 -14.58 7.74
C SER A 71 27.28 -13.65 6.65
N ILE A 72 26.56 -12.59 7.02
CA ILE A 72 25.95 -11.65 6.07
C ILE A 72 26.98 -10.61 5.62
N ASP A 73 27.24 -10.52 4.32
CA ASP A 73 28.20 -9.56 3.77
C ASP A 73 27.58 -8.14 3.66
N CYS A 74 27.74 -7.34 4.72
CA CYS A 74 27.20 -5.98 4.84
C CYS A 74 27.98 -5.14 5.87
N SER A 75 27.92 -3.81 5.75
CA SER A 75 28.56 -2.86 6.67
C SER A 75 27.72 -2.57 7.93
N SER A 76 26.40 -2.67 7.82
CA SER A 76 25.42 -2.45 8.90
C SER A 76 24.34 -3.53 8.89
N LEU A 77 23.79 -3.83 10.07
CA LEU A 77 22.74 -4.82 10.27
C LEU A 77 21.55 -4.16 10.98
N GLY A 78 20.35 -4.38 10.45
CA GLY A 78 19.12 -4.12 11.18
C GLY A 78 18.91 -5.18 12.26
N LEU A 79 18.52 -4.76 13.45
CA LEU A 79 18.07 -5.61 14.54
C LEU A 79 16.61 -5.26 14.88
N HIS A 80 15.75 -6.26 14.98
CA HIS A 80 14.46 -6.08 15.63
C HIS A 80 14.65 -6.13 17.14
N LEU A 81 14.26 -5.04 17.80
CA LEU A 81 14.22 -4.92 19.25
C LEU A 81 12.83 -5.29 19.72
N VAL A 82 12.77 -6.20 20.68
CA VAL A 82 11.55 -6.54 21.39
C VAL A 82 11.74 -6.07 22.82
N HIS A 83 10.99 -5.05 23.22
CA HIS A 83 11.01 -4.54 24.59
C HIS A 83 10.01 -5.33 25.44
N PHE A 84 10.49 -5.85 26.57
CA PHE A 84 9.69 -6.60 27.54
C PHE A 84 10.09 -6.20 28.95
N ASN A 85 9.18 -5.57 29.69
CA ASN A 85 9.46 -4.99 31.02
C ASN A 85 10.70 -4.06 30.99
N GLN A 86 11.74 -4.35 31.77
CA GLN A 86 13.01 -3.59 31.79
C GLN A 86 14.08 -4.17 30.82
N ASP A 87 13.76 -5.25 30.12
CA ASP A 87 14.70 -5.98 29.26
C ASP A 87 14.48 -5.70 27.77
N THR A 88 15.57 -5.75 27.00
CA THR A 88 15.55 -5.55 25.53
C THR A 88 16.17 -6.73 24.82
N PHE A 89 15.37 -7.41 24.00
CA PHE A 89 15.78 -8.57 23.21
C PHE A 89 16.01 -8.18 21.75
N ARG A 90 17.02 -8.76 21.09
CA ARG A 90 17.47 -8.36 19.75
C ARG A 90 17.54 -9.57 18.82
N THR A 91 17.03 -9.44 17.60
CA THR A 91 17.15 -10.46 16.53
C THR A 91 17.60 -9.80 15.22
N VAL A 92 18.32 -10.52 14.36
CA VAL A 92 18.72 -9.99 13.04
C VAL A 92 17.48 -9.77 12.19
N ALA A 93 17.30 -8.56 11.69
CA ALA A 93 16.20 -8.19 10.81
C ALA A 93 16.43 -8.79 9.41
N VAL A 94 15.99 -10.04 9.22
CA VAL A 94 15.95 -10.67 7.88
C VAL A 94 14.68 -10.28 7.13
N GLN A 95 13.65 -9.81 7.84
CA GLN A 95 12.48 -9.08 7.34
C GLN A 95 11.64 -8.62 8.54
N PRO A 96 10.93 -7.47 8.50
CA PRO A 96 10.13 -7.02 9.64
C PRO A 96 8.83 -7.80 9.81
N VAL A 97 8.56 -8.23 11.04
CA VAL A 97 7.19 -8.36 11.58
C VAL A 97 7.05 -7.40 12.75
N ALA A 98 6.17 -6.42 12.61
CA ALA A 98 5.58 -5.72 13.74
C ALA A 98 4.25 -6.41 14.04
N LEU A 99 4.03 -6.85 15.28
CA LEU A 99 2.68 -7.15 15.75
C LEU A 99 2.00 -5.81 16.06
N PRO A 100 0.90 -5.45 15.39
CA PRO A 100 0.16 -4.25 15.75
C PRO A 100 -0.42 -4.40 17.17
N SER A 101 -0.38 -3.30 17.93
CA SER A 101 -0.91 -3.19 19.30
C SER A 101 -2.40 -3.56 19.42
N SER A 102 -3.11 -3.60 18.31
CA SER A 102 -4.50 -4.07 18.19
C SER A 102 -4.70 -5.58 18.40
N LEU A 103 -3.63 -6.36 18.50
CA LEU A 103 -3.69 -7.84 18.67
C LEU A 103 -3.58 -8.30 20.13
N LYS A 104 -3.49 -7.37 21.09
CA LYS A 104 -3.38 -7.67 22.52
C LYS A 104 -4.73 -8.18 23.06
N GLY A 105 -4.79 -9.44 23.50
CA GLY A 105 -5.96 -10.04 24.18
C GLY A 105 -6.89 -10.93 23.34
N VAL A 106 -6.56 -11.23 22.07
CA VAL A 106 -7.35 -12.14 21.22
C VAL A 106 -6.82 -13.58 21.33
N PRO A 107 -7.64 -14.61 21.60
CA PRO A 107 -7.16 -15.99 21.70
C PRO A 107 -6.93 -16.63 20.32
N TRP A 108 -5.72 -17.14 20.08
CA TRP A 108 -5.32 -17.82 18.83
C TRP A 108 -5.02 -19.31 19.09
N GLN A 109 -5.28 -20.17 18.10
CA GLN A 109 -4.83 -21.56 18.11
C GLN A 109 -3.71 -21.77 17.07
N ILE A 110 -2.71 -22.58 17.41
CA ILE A 110 -1.57 -22.89 16.53
C ILE A 110 -1.60 -24.38 16.21
N ARG A 111 -1.53 -24.75 14.93
CA ARG A 111 -1.44 -26.14 14.46
C ARG A 111 -0.21 -26.36 13.58
N ALA A 112 0.44 -27.51 13.70
CA ALA A 112 1.53 -27.91 12.80
C ALA A 112 0.98 -28.22 11.39
N ALA A 113 1.67 -27.76 10.35
CA ALA A 113 1.38 -28.12 8.96
C ALA A 113 2.13 -29.40 8.54
N GLU A 114 1.79 -29.95 7.37
CA GLU A 114 2.34 -31.23 6.89
C GLU A 114 3.82 -31.18 6.52
N ARG A 115 4.41 -29.98 6.37
CA ARG A 115 5.84 -29.80 6.09
C ARG A 115 6.59 -29.40 7.36
N PRO A 116 7.76 -30.01 7.64
CA PRO A 116 8.63 -29.61 8.74
C PRO A 116 8.98 -28.12 8.62
N GLY A 117 8.70 -27.34 9.68
CA GLY A 117 8.98 -25.90 9.73
C GLY A 117 7.81 -24.98 9.35
N GLU A 118 6.64 -25.53 9.01
CA GLU A 118 5.43 -24.74 8.72
C GLU A 118 4.38 -24.93 9.83
N PHE A 119 3.79 -23.84 10.31
CA PHE A 119 2.67 -23.85 11.26
C PHE A 119 1.52 -22.97 10.76
N GLN A 120 0.29 -23.40 10.98
CA GLN A 120 -0.92 -22.62 10.78
C GLN A 120 -1.32 -21.92 12.09
N LEU A 121 -1.40 -20.59 12.05
CA LEU A 121 -2.07 -19.78 13.06
C LEU A 121 -3.55 -19.67 12.69
N LEU A 122 -4.40 -20.32 13.47
CA LEU A 122 -5.84 -20.20 13.39
C LEU A 122 -6.27 -19.09 14.36
N GLY A 123 -6.52 -17.90 13.82
CA GLY A 123 -7.22 -16.87 14.58
C GLY A 123 -8.65 -17.29 14.89
N PRO A 124 -9.37 -16.53 15.74
CA PRO A 124 -10.81 -16.67 15.78
C PRO A 124 -11.30 -16.46 14.34
N SER A 125 -11.92 -17.49 13.78
CA SER A 125 -12.53 -17.46 12.47
C SER A 125 -13.76 -16.56 12.54
N VAL A 126 -13.55 -15.25 12.57
CA VAL A 126 -14.63 -14.35 12.19
C VAL A 126 -14.56 -14.29 10.68
N ALA A 127 -15.30 -15.22 10.08
CA ALA A 127 -15.65 -15.15 8.68
C ALA A 127 -16.13 -13.70 8.42
N LEU A 128 -15.53 -12.99 7.47
CA LEU A 128 -15.88 -11.58 7.23
C LEU A 128 -17.36 -11.42 6.83
N ASP A 129 -17.94 -12.50 6.32
CA ASP A 129 -19.36 -12.79 6.13
C ASP A 129 -20.21 -12.72 7.41
N ALA A 130 -19.61 -12.81 8.60
CA ALA A 130 -20.26 -12.64 9.89
C ALA A 130 -20.11 -11.23 10.51
N VAL A 131 -19.21 -10.38 9.99
CA VAL A 131 -18.94 -9.02 10.54
C VAL A 131 -19.55 -7.91 9.69
N VAL A 132 -19.71 -8.16 8.38
CA VAL A 132 -20.35 -7.22 7.46
C VAL A 132 -21.74 -7.77 7.11
N PRO A 133 -22.84 -7.17 7.60
CA PRO A 133 -24.18 -7.55 7.18
C PRO A 133 -24.37 -7.14 5.71
N GLY A 134 -24.02 -8.03 4.80
CA GLY A 134 -24.09 -7.80 3.37
C GLY A 134 -23.22 -8.80 2.65
N ARG A 135 -23.79 -9.53 1.68
CA ARG A 135 -23.08 -10.53 0.88
C ARG A 135 -21.71 -10.00 0.48
N PHE A 136 -20.65 -10.74 0.78
CA PHE A 136 -19.33 -10.59 0.19
C PHE A 136 -19.48 -10.68 -1.33
N GLY A 137 -19.80 -9.56 -1.98
CA GLY A 137 -19.74 -9.40 -3.41
C GLY A 137 -18.27 -9.37 -3.77
N LYS A 138 -17.66 -10.56 -3.90
CA LYS A 138 -16.43 -10.75 -4.67
C LYS A 138 -16.72 -10.29 -6.08
N LEU A 139 -16.52 -9.00 -6.29
CA LEU A 139 -16.33 -8.40 -7.58
C LEU A 139 -14.99 -8.94 -8.08
N GLY A 140 -15.04 -9.97 -8.93
CA GLY A 140 -13.87 -10.77 -9.30
C GLY A 140 -13.60 -11.93 -8.33
N ALA A 141 -14.40 -13.01 -8.43
CA ALA A 141 -13.82 -14.32 -8.20
C ALA A 141 -12.54 -14.39 -9.06
N GLN A 142 -11.37 -14.46 -8.42
CA GLN A 142 -10.13 -14.66 -9.14
C GLN A 142 -10.32 -15.89 -10.02
N LEU A 143 -10.29 -15.68 -11.34
CA LEU A 143 -10.06 -16.75 -12.28
C LEU A 143 -8.78 -17.48 -11.84
N PRO A 144 -8.61 -18.77 -12.15
CA PRO A 144 -7.38 -19.52 -11.94
C PRO A 144 -6.25 -19.03 -12.87
N MET A 145 -6.13 -17.72 -13.08
CA MET A 145 -4.99 -17.10 -13.74
C MET A 145 -3.90 -16.86 -12.71
N GLN A 146 -2.95 -17.78 -12.73
CA GLN A 146 -1.66 -17.69 -12.09
C GLN A 146 -0.84 -16.57 -12.77
N LEU A 147 -1.21 -15.30 -12.65
CA LEU A 147 -0.39 -14.20 -13.15
C LEU A 147 0.57 -13.75 -12.05
N GLY A 148 1.86 -13.74 -12.35
CA GLY A 148 2.93 -13.29 -11.48
C GLY A 148 4.15 -12.92 -12.33
N ILE A 149 5.25 -12.56 -11.66
CA ILE A 149 6.47 -12.14 -12.34
C ILE A 149 7.11 -13.27 -13.13
N GLN A 150 7.00 -14.52 -12.68
CA GLN A 150 7.47 -15.67 -13.45
C GLN A 150 6.78 -15.76 -14.81
N GLU A 151 5.46 -15.61 -14.83
CA GLU A 151 4.68 -15.59 -16.07
C GLU A 151 4.99 -14.35 -16.91
N CYS A 152 5.22 -13.19 -16.28
CA CYS A 152 5.67 -11.99 -16.98
C CYS A 152 7.03 -12.21 -17.67
N ASN A 153 7.97 -12.88 -17.00
CA ASN A 153 9.28 -13.18 -17.58
C ASN A 153 9.16 -14.17 -18.74
N ALA A 154 8.31 -15.19 -18.61
CA ALA A 154 8.03 -16.13 -19.71
C ALA A 154 7.38 -15.41 -20.90
N ALA A 155 6.40 -14.53 -20.66
CA ALA A 155 5.80 -13.71 -21.70
C ALA A 155 6.83 -12.80 -22.40
N ALA A 156 7.80 -12.25 -21.66
CA ALA A 156 8.89 -11.46 -22.25
C ALA A 156 9.79 -12.30 -23.17
N ALA A 157 10.16 -13.51 -22.74
CA ALA A 157 10.97 -14.42 -23.55
C ALA A 157 10.27 -14.83 -24.86
N GLU A 158 8.93 -14.85 -24.86
CA GLU A 158 8.10 -15.23 -26.00
C GLU A 158 7.61 -14.04 -26.85
N GLY A 159 7.93 -12.79 -26.48
CA GLY A 159 7.42 -11.60 -27.16
C GLY A 159 5.91 -11.37 -26.98
N LYS A 160 5.33 -11.85 -25.87
CA LYS A 160 3.88 -11.83 -25.55
C LYS A 160 3.50 -10.85 -24.44
N GLN A 161 4.39 -9.92 -24.10
CA GLN A 161 4.18 -8.90 -23.06
C GLN A 161 2.82 -8.19 -23.17
N THR A 162 2.52 -7.67 -24.37
CA THR A 162 1.28 -6.92 -24.63
C THR A 162 0.04 -7.75 -24.38
N ASN A 163 0.01 -9.02 -24.80
CA ASN A 163 -1.15 -9.90 -24.58
C ASN A 163 -1.38 -10.13 -23.07
N MET A 164 -0.30 -10.37 -22.32
CA MET A 164 -0.39 -10.54 -20.87
C MET A 164 -0.91 -9.27 -20.18
N ALA A 165 -0.42 -8.10 -20.58
CA ALA A 165 -0.88 -6.84 -20.01
C ALA A 165 -2.36 -6.57 -20.35
N LEU A 166 -2.78 -6.82 -21.60
CA LEU A 166 -4.18 -6.70 -22.02
C LEU A 166 -5.10 -7.64 -21.23
N GLN A 167 -4.67 -8.85 -20.91
CA GLN A 167 -5.44 -9.78 -20.07
C GLN A 167 -5.63 -9.23 -18.65
N ALA A 168 -4.56 -8.69 -18.05
CA ALA A 168 -4.63 -8.06 -16.73
C ALA A 168 -5.55 -6.82 -16.73
N GLU A 169 -5.44 -5.96 -17.76
CA GLU A 169 -6.32 -4.79 -17.92
C GLU A 169 -7.78 -5.18 -18.16
N THR A 170 -8.03 -6.22 -18.96
CA THR A 170 -9.38 -6.73 -19.20
C THR A 170 -10.01 -7.20 -17.90
N LEU A 171 -9.27 -7.92 -17.06
CA LEU A 171 -9.75 -8.35 -15.75
C LEU A 171 -10.09 -7.15 -14.86
N GLN A 172 -9.21 -6.14 -14.81
CA GLN A 172 -9.45 -4.93 -14.02
C GLN A 172 -10.65 -4.11 -14.55
N ASN A 173 -10.81 -4.04 -15.87
CA ASN A 173 -11.96 -3.39 -16.52
C ASN A 173 -13.27 -4.12 -16.24
N ASN A 174 -13.27 -5.46 -16.19
CA ASN A 174 -14.45 -6.24 -15.82
C ASN A 174 -14.86 -5.94 -14.36
N THR A 175 -13.88 -5.85 -13.45
CA THR A 175 -14.12 -5.45 -12.05
C THR A 175 -14.67 -4.02 -11.97
N LEU A 176 -14.14 -3.07 -12.75
CA LEU A 176 -14.69 -1.71 -12.81
C LEU A 176 -16.13 -1.69 -13.36
N ALA A 177 -16.42 -2.50 -14.38
CA ALA A 177 -17.74 -2.60 -14.97
C ALA A 177 -18.76 -3.16 -13.97
N GLU A 178 -18.45 -4.24 -13.25
CA GLU A 178 -19.35 -4.77 -12.22
C GLU A 178 -19.46 -3.80 -11.02
N LEU A 179 -18.39 -3.07 -10.65
CA LEU A 179 -18.44 -2.04 -9.59
C LEU A 179 -19.36 -0.89 -9.97
N SER A 180 -19.23 -0.35 -11.18
CA SER A 180 -20.11 0.71 -11.68
C SER A 180 -21.57 0.24 -11.75
N SER A 181 -21.83 -1.06 -11.97
CA SER A 181 -23.18 -1.62 -11.88
C SER A 181 -23.75 -1.57 -10.47
N ARG A 182 -22.93 -1.90 -9.46
CA ARG A 182 -23.35 -1.82 -8.05
C ARG A 182 -23.59 -0.38 -7.61
N ILE A 183 -22.71 0.54 -8.00
CA ILE A 183 -22.87 1.97 -7.74
C ILE A 183 -24.14 2.49 -8.40
N ALA A 184 -24.41 2.10 -9.65
CA ALA A 184 -25.62 2.53 -10.35
C ALA A 184 -26.90 2.03 -9.67
N ALA A 185 -26.91 0.79 -9.19
CA ALA A 185 -28.02 0.27 -8.40
C ALA A 185 -28.23 1.06 -7.09
N ALA A 186 -27.14 1.36 -6.36
CA ALA A 186 -27.22 2.16 -5.14
C ALA A 186 -27.71 3.60 -5.41
N ALA A 187 -27.24 4.21 -6.50
CA ALA A 187 -27.61 5.56 -6.92
C ALA A 187 -29.09 5.67 -7.37
N ALA A 188 -29.69 4.57 -7.85
CA ALA A 188 -31.10 4.53 -8.22
C ALA A 188 -32.04 4.58 -7.00
N GLU A 189 -31.60 4.09 -5.83
CA GLU A 189 -32.40 4.09 -4.61
C GLU A 189 -32.34 5.45 -3.88
N LYS A 190 -31.16 6.09 -3.87
CA LYS A 190 -30.94 7.39 -3.23
C LYS A 190 -29.76 8.10 -3.89
N PHE A 191 -29.80 9.44 -3.95
CA PHE A 191 -28.65 10.24 -4.38
C PHE A 191 -27.38 9.83 -3.62
N CYS A 192 -26.32 9.48 -4.37
CA CYS A 192 -25.13 8.82 -3.85
C CYS A 192 -23.84 9.51 -4.36
N ALA A 193 -22.95 9.86 -3.44
CA ALA A 193 -21.57 10.20 -3.76
C ALA A 193 -20.68 8.96 -3.58
N VAL A 194 -19.70 8.77 -4.47
CA VAL A 194 -18.75 7.66 -4.38
C VAL A 194 -17.48 8.17 -3.72
N VAL A 195 -17.14 7.66 -2.55
CA VAL A 195 -15.90 8.04 -1.86
C VAL A 195 -14.84 6.98 -2.10
N VAL A 196 -13.76 7.36 -2.77
CA VAL A 196 -12.61 6.51 -3.09
C VAL A 196 -11.47 6.83 -2.14
N ALA A 197 -11.23 5.94 -1.19
CA ALA A 197 -10.16 6.06 -0.22
C ALA A 197 -9.09 5.01 -0.44
N GLY A 198 -7.91 5.25 0.11
CA GLY A 198 -6.80 4.32 0.00
C GLY A 198 -5.47 4.99 0.27
N PRO A 199 -4.47 4.23 0.69
CA PRO A 199 -3.18 4.78 1.07
C PRO A 199 -2.43 5.40 -0.13
N SER A 200 -1.35 6.12 0.11
CA SER A 200 -0.63 6.80 -0.97
C SER A 200 -0.13 5.81 -2.02
N SER A 201 -0.28 6.14 -3.31
CA SER A 201 0.12 5.29 -4.45
C SER A 201 -0.68 3.99 -4.60
N SER A 202 -1.94 4.02 -4.15
CA SER A 202 -2.92 2.95 -4.43
C SER A 202 -3.58 3.04 -5.81
N GLY A 203 -3.46 4.17 -6.52
CA GLY A 203 -4.07 4.39 -7.84
C GLY A 203 -5.46 5.04 -7.79
N LYS A 204 -5.80 5.75 -6.70
CA LYS A 204 -7.11 6.40 -6.48
C LYS A 204 -7.50 7.36 -7.59
N THR A 205 -6.59 8.27 -7.94
CA THR A 205 -6.86 9.36 -8.89
C THR A 205 -7.18 8.78 -10.26
N THR A 206 -6.32 7.88 -10.75
CA THR A 206 -6.59 7.19 -12.03
C THR A 206 -7.81 6.27 -11.96
N PHE A 207 -8.03 5.58 -10.83
CA PHE A 207 -9.23 4.77 -10.64
C PHE A 207 -10.51 5.62 -10.72
N ALA A 208 -10.55 6.79 -10.09
CA ALA A 208 -11.70 7.70 -10.12
C ALA A 208 -11.95 8.19 -11.55
N ALA A 209 -10.89 8.55 -12.28
CA ALA A 209 -10.95 8.96 -13.68
C ALA A 209 -11.45 7.83 -14.61
N ARG A 210 -11.07 6.57 -14.33
CA ARG A 210 -11.59 5.39 -15.05
C ARG A 210 -13.03 5.04 -14.68
N LEU A 211 -13.42 5.21 -13.42
CA LEU A 211 -14.76 4.86 -12.96
C LEU A 211 -15.83 5.77 -13.58
N ALA A 212 -15.51 7.04 -13.80
CA ALA A 212 -16.43 8.01 -14.40
C ALA A 212 -17.04 7.56 -15.75
N PRO A 213 -16.26 7.18 -16.79
CA PRO A 213 -16.82 6.71 -18.05
C PRO A 213 -17.62 5.40 -17.92
N HIS A 214 -17.27 4.51 -16.97
CA HIS A 214 -18.07 3.31 -16.71
C HIS A 214 -19.46 3.63 -16.15
N LEU A 215 -19.59 4.69 -15.35
CA LEU A 215 -20.87 5.22 -14.86
C LEU A 215 -21.63 5.97 -15.96
N GLN A 216 -20.93 6.78 -16.76
CA GLN A 216 -21.53 7.50 -17.90
C GLN A 216 -22.09 6.56 -18.96
N ALA A 217 -21.39 5.46 -19.27
CA ALA A 217 -21.88 4.41 -20.15
C ALA A 217 -23.17 3.73 -19.62
N ARG A 218 -23.48 3.90 -18.33
CA ARG A 218 -24.72 3.44 -17.69
C ARG A 218 -25.78 4.55 -17.56
N GLY A 219 -25.56 5.70 -18.17
CA GLY A 219 -26.48 6.85 -18.13
C GLY A 219 -26.35 7.71 -16.87
N LEU A 220 -25.31 7.51 -16.05
CA LEU A 220 -25.04 8.34 -14.87
C LEU A 220 -23.95 9.36 -15.20
N GLU A 221 -24.31 10.65 -15.20
CA GLU A 221 -23.30 11.70 -15.21
C GLU A 221 -22.37 11.52 -14.01
N ALA A 222 -21.06 11.46 -14.22
CA ALA A 222 -20.10 11.23 -13.16
C ALA A 222 -18.88 12.13 -13.31
N ARG A 223 -18.43 12.74 -12.21
CA ARG A 223 -17.28 13.65 -12.20
C ARG A 223 -16.36 13.35 -11.02
N PRO A 224 -15.04 13.18 -11.25
CA PRO A 224 -14.07 13.04 -10.16
C PRO A 224 -13.76 14.39 -9.51
N LEU A 225 -13.51 14.36 -8.20
CA LEU A 225 -13.02 15.46 -7.37
C LEU A 225 -11.83 14.95 -6.55
N GLU A 226 -10.66 15.52 -6.80
CA GLU A 226 -9.40 15.16 -6.14
C GLU A 226 -9.22 15.98 -4.85
N CYS A 227 -9.52 15.36 -3.71
CA CYS A 227 -9.40 16.04 -2.41
C CYS A 227 -7.95 16.30 -2.00
N ASP A 228 -6.98 15.60 -2.59
CA ASP A 228 -5.56 15.89 -2.40
C ASP A 228 -5.19 17.30 -2.95
N MET A 229 -6.02 17.94 -3.80
CA MET A 229 -5.84 19.35 -4.19
C MET A 229 -6.20 20.36 -3.09
N TYR A 230 -6.79 19.90 -1.99
CA TYR A 230 -7.26 20.74 -0.89
C TYR A 230 -6.28 20.78 0.31
N PHE A 231 -5.05 20.28 0.16
CA PHE A 231 -4.02 20.47 1.18
C PHE A 231 -3.81 21.95 1.52
N LYS A 232 -3.54 22.22 2.80
CA LYS A 232 -3.04 23.51 3.27
C LYS A 232 -1.68 23.81 2.65
N ALA A 233 -1.42 25.09 2.39
CA ALA A 233 -0.11 25.52 1.91
C ALA A 233 0.98 25.15 2.93
N ARG A 234 2.20 24.88 2.47
CA ARG A 234 3.34 24.57 3.37
C ARG A 234 3.66 25.72 4.33
N ALA A 235 3.37 26.96 3.92
CA ALA A 235 3.55 28.16 4.73
C ALA A 235 2.43 28.40 5.74
N ASP A 236 1.34 27.60 5.70
CA ASP A 236 0.24 27.71 6.65
C ASP A 236 0.73 27.32 8.05
N PRO A 237 0.66 28.23 9.05
CA PRO A 237 1.15 27.95 10.40
C PRO A 237 0.32 26.87 11.13
N THR A 238 -0.90 26.59 10.65
CA THR A 238 -1.78 25.54 11.19
C THR A 238 -1.58 24.18 10.52
N HIS A 239 -0.63 24.07 9.58
CA HIS A 239 -0.30 22.78 8.97
C HIS A 239 0.30 21.86 10.05
N PRO A 240 -0.27 20.65 10.26
CA PRO A 240 0.18 19.76 11.33
C PRO A 240 1.64 19.35 11.15
N ARG A 241 2.32 19.11 12.27
CA ARG A 241 3.71 18.66 12.28
C ARG A 241 3.83 17.33 13.00
N ASP A 242 4.76 16.51 12.56
CA ASP A 242 5.07 15.25 13.22
C ASP A 242 5.97 15.46 14.46
N ALA A 243 6.32 14.36 15.13
CA ALA A 243 7.19 14.38 16.32
C ALA A 243 8.60 14.96 16.06
N LYS A 244 9.02 15.05 14.80
CA LYS A 244 10.31 15.63 14.38
C LYS A 244 10.18 17.09 13.93
N GLY A 245 8.98 17.65 13.99
CA GLY A 245 8.68 19.02 13.54
C GLY A 245 8.54 19.15 12.03
N GLU A 246 8.59 18.06 11.26
CA GLU A 246 8.35 18.07 9.82
C GLU A 246 6.84 18.18 9.52
N LEU A 247 6.47 18.76 8.36
CA LEU A 247 5.07 18.86 7.95
C LEU A 247 4.45 17.47 7.77
N ASN A 248 3.31 17.24 8.40
CA ASN A 248 2.61 15.95 8.40
C ASN A 248 1.39 15.97 7.46
N PHE A 249 1.62 15.61 6.20
CA PHE A 249 0.56 15.47 5.19
C PHE A 249 -0.36 14.26 5.42
N GLU A 250 0.00 13.39 6.35
CA GLU A 250 -0.76 12.17 6.66
C GLU A 250 -1.69 12.36 7.86
N ASP A 251 -1.81 13.59 8.38
CA ASP A 251 -2.82 14.00 9.35
C ASP A 251 -4.01 14.69 8.62
N PRO A 252 -5.28 14.35 8.93
CA PRO A 252 -6.45 14.98 8.31
C PRO A 252 -6.49 16.51 8.44
N GLY A 253 -5.88 17.07 9.48
CA GLY A 253 -5.75 18.52 9.70
C GLY A 253 -4.84 19.22 8.70
N SER A 254 -4.12 18.48 7.84
CA SER A 254 -3.40 19.02 6.69
C SER A 254 -4.31 19.38 5.52
N LEU A 255 -5.56 18.88 5.49
CA LEU A 255 -6.57 19.27 4.51
C LEU A 255 -7.37 20.49 4.98
N ARG A 256 -7.83 21.27 4.00
CA ARG A 256 -8.81 22.34 4.20
C ARG A 256 -10.23 21.77 4.17
N ILE A 257 -10.57 20.98 5.20
CA ILE A 257 -11.84 20.23 5.28
C ILE A 257 -13.06 21.17 5.19
N GLU A 258 -13.03 22.33 5.83
CA GLU A 258 -14.12 23.31 5.73
C GLU A 258 -14.33 23.78 4.29
N LYS A 259 -13.24 24.03 3.55
CA LYS A 259 -13.31 24.42 2.14
C LYS A 259 -13.85 23.27 1.25
N ILE A 260 -13.47 22.02 1.54
CA ILE A 260 -14.06 20.85 0.88
C ILE A 260 -15.56 20.81 1.14
N LYS A 261 -15.98 21.00 2.39
CA LYS A 261 -17.40 21.00 2.77
C LYS A 261 -18.18 22.11 2.03
N GLU A 262 -17.67 23.34 2.02
CA GLU A 262 -18.27 24.46 1.30
C GLU A 262 -18.44 24.15 -0.20
N ASP A 263 -17.40 23.61 -0.83
CA ASP A 263 -17.42 23.25 -2.25
C ASP A 263 -18.39 22.10 -2.53
N LEU A 264 -18.43 21.08 -1.66
CA LEU A 264 -19.38 19.99 -1.78
C LEU A 264 -20.82 20.48 -1.65
N GLU A 265 -21.13 21.32 -0.66
CA GLU A 265 -22.46 21.90 -0.48
C GLU A 265 -22.87 22.73 -1.71
N ALA A 266 -21.95 23.56 -2.24
CA ALA A 266 -22.20 24.34 -3.45
C ALA A 266 -22.45 23.45 -4.69
N LEU A 267 -21.65 22.40 -4.88
CA LEU A 267 -21.81 21.45 -5.98
C LEU A 267 -23.13 20.68 -5.89
N LEU A 268 -23.53 20.26 -4.68
CA LEU A 268 -24.80 19.58 -4.45
C LEU A 268 -26.02 20.48 -4.69
N ASP A 269 -25.88 21.79 -4.45
CA ASP A 269 -26.87 22.82 -4.83
C ASP A 269 -26.90 23.10 -6.34
N GLY A 270 -26.03 22.47 -7.13
CA GLY A 270 -25.89 22.70 -8.58
C GLY A 270 -25.17 24.01 -8.93
N LYS A 271 -24.48 24.64 -7.96
CA LYS A 271 -23.66 25.83 -8.20
C LYS A 271 -22.32 25.41 -8.83
N ALA A 272 -21.77 26.31 -9.63
CA ALA A 272 -20.43 26.15 -10.17
C ALA A 272 -19.39 26.48 -9.09
N VAL A 273 -18.35 25.64 -8.98
CA VAL A 273 -17.22 25.80 -8.06
C VAL A 273 -15.94 25.81 -8.86
N GLU A 274 -15.07 26.79 -8.61
CA GLU A 274 -13.71 26.80 -9.12
C GLU A 274 -12.82 25.97 -8.20
N LEU A 275 -12.29 24.86 -8.70
CA LEU A 275 -11.52 23.91 -7.91
C LEU A 275 -10.10 24.44 -7.65
N PRO A 276 -9.59 24.32 -6.41
CA PRO A 276 -8.22 24.71 -6.10
C PRO A 276 -7.23 23.75 -6.75
N LYS A 277 -5.99 24.22 -6.94
CA LYS A 277 -4.86 23.38 -7.36
C LYS A 277 -3.73 23.48 -6.37
N PHE A 278 -3.31 22.34 -5.80
CA PHE A 278 -2.14 22.27 -4.94
C PHE A 278 -0.90 21.88 -5.74
N CYS A 279 0.14 22.71 -5.68
CA CYS A 279 1.41 22.41 -6.33
C CYS A 279 2.29 21.58 -5.39
N PHE A 280 2.45 20.29 -5.64
CA PHE A 280 3.29 19.42 -4.80
C PHE A 280 4.79 19.80 -4.80
N LYS A 281 5.28 20.51 -5.82
CA LYS A 281 6.67 20.98 -5.89
C LYS A 281 6.90 22.13 -4.90
N THR A 282 6.14 23.21 -5.03
CA THR A 282 6.28 24.43 -4.21
C THR A 282 5.55 24.34 -2.87
N GLY A 283 4.49 23.54 -2.79
CA GLY A 283 3.58 23.47 -1.65
C GLY A 283 2.64 24.67 -1.54
N THR A 284 2.39 25.35 -2.66
CA THR A 284 1.48 26.51 -2.74
C THR A 284 0.15 26.12 -3.34
N ILE A 285 -0.88 26.92 -3.05
CA ILE A 285 -2.23 26.73 -3.57
C ILE A 285 -2.51 27.81 -4.63
N GLN A 286 -3.11 27.40 -5.74
CA GLN A 286 -3.71 28.30 -6.71
C GLN A 286 -5.23 28.19 -6.60
N GLU A 287 -5.90 29.26 -6.17
CA GLU A 287 -7.38 29.30 -6.07
C GLU A 287 -8.05 29.62 -7.41
N LYS A 288 -7.41 30.48 -8.22
CA LYS A 288 -7.91 30.86 -9.55
C LYS A 288 -7.28 30.00 -10.61
N THR A 289 -7.87 28.85 -10.86
CA THR A 289 -7.37 27.82 -11.78
C THR A 289 -8.07 27.87 -13.15
N GLY A 290 -9.25 28.49 -13.23
CA GLY A 290 -10.17 28.36 -14.37
C GLY A 290 -10.84 26.97 -14.46
N ASN A 291 -10.53 26.05 -13.53
CA ASN A 291 -11.11 24.72 -13.49
C ASN A 291 -12.46 24.76 -12.78
N ILE A 292 -13.52 24.99 -13.54
CA ILE A 292 -14.88 25.12 -13.01
C ILE A 292 -15.57 23.76 -13.08
N LEU A 293 -16.00 23.26 -11.92
CA LEU A 293 -16.84 22.09 -11.79
C LEU A 293 -18.27 22.51 -11.46
N GLN A 294 -19.25 21.93 -12.15
CA GLN A 294 -20.66 22.07 -11.82
C GLN A 294 -21.32 20.71 -11.96
N LEU A 295 -22.13 20.33 -10.98
CA LEU A 295 -22.86 19.06 -11.01
C LEU A 295 -24.29 19.26 -11.54
N PRO A 296 -24.70 18.49 -12.56
CA PRO A 296 -26.12 18.28 -12.85
C PRO A 296 -26.86 17.71 -11.64
N LYS A 297 -28.16 17.98 -11.52
CA LYS A 297 -29.04 17.55 -10.39
C LYS A 297 -29.05 16.04 -10.09
N GLN A 298 -28.52 15.19 -10.97
CA GLN A 298 -28.50 13.73 -10.86
C GLN A 298 -27.09 13.14 -11.07
N ALA A 299 -26.04 13.97 -11.02
CA ALA A 299 -24.68 13.50 -11.22
C ALA A 299 -24.13 12.80 -9.98
N VAL A 300 -23.35 11.75 -10.21
CA VAL A 300 -22.55 11.04 -9.21
C VAL A 300 -21.22 11.77 -9.05
N LEU A 301 -21.00 12.34 -7.88
CA LEU A 301 -19.69 12.91 -7.53
C LEU A 301 -18.79 11.79 -7.02
N ILE A 302 -17.65 11.57 -7.70
CA ILE A 302 -16.62 10.61 -7.29
C ILE A 302 -15.53 11.40 -6.56
N ILE A 303 -15.31 11.12 -5.29
CA ILE A 303 -14.46 11.92 -4.43
C ILE A 303 -13.32 11.06 -3.98
N GLU A 304 -12.12 11.43 -4.39
CA GLU A 304 -10.93 10.64 -4.11
C GLU A 304 -9.99 11.38 -3.16
N GLY A 305 -9.44 10.66 -2.19
CA GLY A 305 -8.44 11.21 -1.28
C GLY A 305 -7.99 10.18 -0.26
N ILE A 306 -6.79 10.38 0.31
CA ILE A 306 -6.22 9.44 1.29
C ILE A 306 -7.10 9.27 2.54
N PHE A 307 -7.83 10.32 2.95
CA PHE A 307 -8.69 10.33 4.13
C PHE A 307 -10.16 10.03 3.85
N GLY A 308 -10.51 9.48 2.67
CA GLY A 308 -11.91 9.30 2.28
C GLY A 308 -12.80 8.54 3.29
N LEU A 309 -12.24 7.65 4.10
CA LEU A 309 -12.99 6.92 5.14
C LEU A 309 -12.86 7.53 6.55
N HIS A 310 -12.03 8.55 6.71
CA HIS A 310 -11.76 9.14 8.02
C HIS A 310 -13.00 9.92 8.51
N PRO A 311 -13.46 9.77 9.77
CA PRO A 311 -14.64 10.44 10.28
C PRO A 311 -14.64 11.97 10.12
N LYS A 312 -13.49 12.63 10.37
CA LYS A 312 -13.32 14.08 10.13
C LYS A 312 -13.53 14.50 8.66
N PHE A 313 -13.20 13.63 7.71
CA PHE A 313 -13.44 13.90 6.29
C PHE A 313 -14.91 13.62 5.95
N LEU A 314 -15.43 12.49 6.43
CA LEU A 314 -16.82 12.08 6.24
C LEU A 314 -17.83 13.07 6.83
N SER A 315 -17.47 13.85 7.86
CA SER A 315 -18.35 14.90 8.39
C SER A 315 -18.64 16.04 7.39
N ALA A 316 -17.82 16.20 6.34
CA ALA A 316 -18.09 17.17 5.27
C ALA A 316 -19.32 16.79 4.42
N PHE A 317 -19.79 15.55 4.50
CA PHE A 317 -20.88 15.02 3.66
C PHE A 317 -22.28 15.13 4.28
N GLY A 318 -22.39 15.48 5.56
CA GLY A 318 -23.66 15.57 6.26
C GLY A 318 -24.52 14.31 6.08
N ASN A 319 -25.68 14.45 5.43
CA ASN A 319 -26.68 13.39 5.22
C ASN A 319 -26.62 12.73 3.82
N VAL A 320 -25.62 13.06 3.01
CA VAL A 320 -25.43 12.48 1.66
C VAL A 320 -25.20 10.97 1.79
N SER A 321 -25.87 10.17 0.95
CA SER A 321 -25.58 8.73 0.90
C SER A 321 -24.23 8.50 0.25
N LEU A 322 -23.40 7.65 0.84
CA LEU A 322 -22.04 7.41 0.38
C LEU A 322 -21.88 5.94 -0.03
N PHE A 323 -21.27 5.72 -1.19
CA PHE A 323 -20.73 4.43 -1.58
C PHE A 323 -19.21 4.49 -1.43
N LYS A 324 -18.68 3.75 -0.47
CA LYS A 324 -17.28 3.83 -0.03
C LYS A 324 -16.46 2.71 -0.64
N VAL A 325 -15.46 3.11 -1.43
CA VAL A 325 -14.49 2.21 -2.06
C VAL A 325 -13.14 2.39 -1.38
N LEU A 326 -12.55 1.30 -0.91
CA LEU A 326 -11.17 1.26 -0.46
C LEU A 326 -10.29 0.59 -1.51
N ILE A 327 -9.32 1.33 -2.06
CA ILE A 327 -8.43 0.87 -3.14
C ILE A 327 -6.98 0.72 -2.67
N GLY A 328 -6.31 -0.32 -3.16
CA GLY A 328 -4.89 -0.60 -2.92
C GLY A 328 -4.44 -1.83 -3.71
N PRO A 329 -3.13 -2.03 -3.91
CA PRO A 329 -2.62 -3.24 -4.55
C PRO A 329 -2.56 -4.40 -3.54
N TRP A 330 -3.73 -4.82 -3.05
CA TRP A 330 -3.88 -5.70 -1.88
C TRP A 330 -3.28 -7.08 -2.09
N SER A 331 -3.31 -7.61 -3.33
CA SER A 331 -2.66 -8.89 -3.64
C SER A 331 -1.14 -8.82 -3.63
N GLY A 332 -0.55 -7.62 -3.66
CA GLY A 332 0.90 -7.47 -3.83
C GLY A 332 1.38 -8.03 -5.18
N ALA A 333 2.68 -8.26 -5.33
CA ALA A 333 3.19 -8.87 -6.57
C ALA A 333 3.75 -10.26 -6.31
N ARG A 334 3.18 -11.28 -6.95
CA ARG A 334 3.69 -12.64 -6.87
C ARG A 334 5.02 -12.74 -7.63
N LEU A 335 6.13 -12.94 -6.90
CA LEU A 335 7.46 -13.13 -7.50
C LEU A 335 7.67 -14.57 -7.98
N GLY A 336 7.00 -15.53 -7.34
CA GLY A 336 7.01 -16.95 -7.67
C GLY A 336 6.01 -17.71 -6.79
N ASN A 337 6.04 -19.04 -6.81
CA ASN A 337 5.02 -19.87 -6.14
C ASN A 337 4.92 -19.67 -4.61
N LEU A 338 6.00 -19.24 -3.96
CA LEU A 338 6.07 -19.08 -2.50
C LEU A 338 6.49 -17.68 -2.06
N CYS A 339 6.63 -16.73 -3.00
CA CYS A 339 7.15 -15.41 -2.70
C CYS A 339 6.24 -14.32 -3.27
N VAL A 340 5.83 -13.40 -2.39
CA VAL A 340 4.99 -12.26 -2.73
C VAL A 340 5.66 -11.00 -2.20
N MET A 341 5.79 -9.99 -3.06
CA MET A 341 6.13 -8.64 -2.65
C MET A 341 4.93 -8.02 -1.92
N PRO A 342 5.09 -7.58 -0.65
CA PRO A 342 4.01 -6.96 0.09
C PRO A 342 3.50 -5.67 -0.56
N GLU A 343 2.21 -5.38 -0.37
CA GLU A 343 1.54 -4.19 -0.92
C GLU A 343 2.30 -2.89 -0.64
N ARG A 344 2.86 -2.72 0.57
CA ARG A 344 3.61 -1.52 0.95
C ARG A 344 4.86 -1.31 0.09
N LYS A 345 5.55 -2.38 -0.27
CA LYS A 345 6.75 -2.32 -1.12
C LYS A 345 6.36 -2.00 -2.55
N PHE A 346 5.27 -2.58 -3.02
CA PHE A 346 4.71 -2.24 -4.32
C PHE A 346 4.30 -0.76 -4.40
N ARG A 347 3.59 -0.25 -3.39
CA ARG A 347 3.23 1.18 -3.29
C ARG A 347 4.44 2.09 -3.16
N LEU A 348 5.52 1.66 -2.50
CA LEU A 348 6.76 2.42 -2.45
C LEU A 348 7.40 2.55 -3.84
N LEU A 349 7.46 1.47 -4.64
CA LEU A 349 7.93 1.54 -6.04
C LEU A 349 7.05 2.48 -6.88
N ARG A 350 5.73 2.35 -6.77
CA ARG A 350 4.76 3.25 -7.41
C ARG A 350 4.99 4.72 -7.01
N ARG A 351 5.24 4.96 -5.73
CA ARG A 351 5.51 6.30 -5.19
C ARG A 351 6.81 6.90 -5.74
N ILE A 352 7.87 6.10 -5.85
CA ILE A 352 9.13 6.54 -6.45
C ILE A 352 8.88 6.99 -7.90
N GLY A 353 8.22 6.15 -8.71
CA GLY A 353 7.95 6.47 -10.12
C GLY A 353 7.15 7.75 -10.31
N ARG A 354 6.11 7.96 -9.49
CA ARG A 354 5.32 9.19 -9.50
C ARG A 354 6.11 10.41 -9.00
N ASP A 355 6.72 10.32 -7.81
CA ASP A 355 7.28 11.47 -7.12
C ASP A 355 8.58 11.98 -7.80
N VAL A 356 9.41 11.08 -8.34
CA VAL A 356 10.60 11.45 -9.14
C VAL A 356 10.17 12.19 -10.41
N ARG A 357 9.24 11.62 -11.18
CA ARG A 357 8.79 12.19 -12.46
C ARG A 357 8.03 13.52 -12.29
N THR A 358 7.06 13.56 -11.38
CA THR A 358 6.05 14.65 -11.36
C THR A 358 6.26 15.64 -10.22
N ARG A 359 6.90 15.24 -9.12
CA ARG A 359 7.02 16.07 -7.90
C ARG A 359 8.44 16.59 -7.64
N GLY A 360 9.42 16.19 -8.44
CA GLY A 360 10.81 16.64 -8.32
C GLY A 360 11.46 16.21 -7.00
N VAL A 361 11.09 15.03 -6.49
CA VAL A 361 11.65 14.43 -5.27
C VAL A 361 12.43 13.19 -5.68
N ASP A 362 13.71 13.11 -5.31
CA ASP A 362 14.53 11.93 -5.59
C ASP A 362 14.07 10.69 -4.81
N ALA A 363 14.49 9.51 -5.27
CA ALA A 363 14.10 8.23 -4.68
C ALA A 363 14.58 8.08 -3.23
N ALA A 364 15.76 8.61 -2.87
CA ALA A 364 16.29 8.55 -1.51
C ALA A 364 15.38 9.27 -0.51
N ARG A 365 14.91 10.48 -0.86
CA ARG A 365 13.99 11.27 -0.04
C ARG A 365 12.60 10.63 0.03
N VAL A 366 12.11 10.02 -1.06
CA VAL A 366 10.87 9.22 -1.03
C VAL A 366 11.01 8.05 -0.07
N MET A 367 12.08 7.27 -0.18
CA MET A 367 12.37 6.14 0.71
C MET A 367 12.48 6.59 2.15
N HIS A 368 13.16 7.70 2.45
CA HIS A 368 13.27 8.23 3.81
C HIS A 368 11.91 8.55 4.42
N LYS A 369 11.08 9.33 3.69
CA LYS A 369 9.78 9.79 4.18
C LYS A 369 8.74 8.68 4.34
N PHE A 370 8.92 7.54 3.68
CA PHE A 370 7.91 6.47 3.67
C PHE A 370 7.58 5.90 5.06
N SER A 371 8.46 6.03 6.06
CA SER A 371 8.13 5.65 7.44
C SER A 371 7.01 6.50 8.02
N SER A 372 7.05 7.83 7.81
CA SER A 372 6.02 8.76 8.29
C SER A 372 4.69 8.50 7.59
N VAL A 373 4.75 8.21 6.28
CA VAL A 373 3.61 7.77 5.47
C VAL A 373 2.95 6.54 6.08
N ALA A 374 3.73 5.48 6.30
CA ALA A 374 3.20 4.23 6.87
C ALA A 374 2.58 4.44 8.26
N ALA A 375 3.18 5.30 9.10
CA ALA A 375 2.63 5.64 10.41
C ALA A 375 1.28 6.38 10.29
N GLY A 376 1.19 7.37 9.40
CA GLY A 376 -0.04 8.10 9.16
C GLY A 376 -1.16 7.22 8.61
N GLU A 377 -0.84 6.28 7.72
CA GLU A 377 -1.81 5.29 7.21
C GLU A 377 -2.43 4.42 8.32
N GLN A 378 -1.61 3.99 9.29
CA GLN A 378 -2.07 3.19 10.45
C GLN A 378 -2.99 3.97 11.38
N MET A 379 -2.83 5.30 11.44
CA MET A 379 -3.65 6.15 12.31
C MET A 379 -4.92 6.62 11.61
N ASN A 380 -4.83 6.94 10.32
CA ASN A 380 -5.84 7.76 9.65
C ASN A 380 -6.55 7.07 8.47
N ILE A 381 -6.10 5.89 8.04
CA ILE A 381 -6.71 5.17 6.91
C ILE A 381 -7.19 3.78 7.33
N PHE A 382 -6.29 2.91 7.79
CA PHE A 382 -6.59 1.52 8.08
C PHE A 382 -7.62 1.28 9.20
N PRO A 383 -7.68 2.09 10.28
CA PRO A 383 -8.71 1.94 11.31
C PRO A 383 -10.14 2.07 10.77
N PHE A 384 -10.31 2.74 9.63
CA PHE A 384 -11.61 3.01 9.01
C PHE A 384 -11.91 2.10 7.81
N ALA A 385 -11.01 1.17 7.48
CA ALA A 385 -11.15 0.28 6.32
C ALA A 385 -12.43 -0.57 6.35
N ALA A 386 -12.85 -1.01 7.54
CA ALA A 386 -14.07 -1.80 7.72
C ALA A 386 -15.36 -1.04 7.38
N SER A 387 -15.30 0.29 7.24
CA SER A 387 -16.44 1.11 6.83
C SER A 387 -16.65 1.18 5.31
N ALA A 388 -15.77 0.56 4.52
CA ALA A 388 -15.89 0.50 3.07
C ALA A 388 -16.94 -0.52 2.62
N ASP A 389 -17.75 -0.16 1.62
CA ASP A 389 -18.72 -1.05 0.99
C ASP A 389 -18.07 -2.02 0.00
N VAL A 390 -16.95 -1.59 -0.60
CA VAL A 390 -16.16 -2.38 -1.54
C VAL A 390 -14.67 -2.16 -1.32
N ILE A 391 -13.91 -3.24 -1.43
CA ILE A 391 -12.47 -3.19 -1.63
C ILE A 391 -12.15 -3.46 -3.08
N PHE A 392 -11.35 -2.57 -3.67
CA PHE A 392 -10.83 -2.72 -5.02
C PHE A 392 -9.33 -3.03 -4.98
N ASP A 393 -8.93 -4.13 -5.61
CA ASP A 393 -7.53 -4.47 -5.78
C ASP A 393 -6.98 -3.85 -7.07
N SER A 394 -6.05 -2.90 -6.91
CA SER A 394 -5.40 -2.21 -8.02
C SER A 394 -4.14 -2.91 -8.52
N THR A 395 -3.85 -4.12 -8.05
CA THR A 395 -2.67 -4.90 -8.48
C THR A 395 -2.75 -5.25 -9.97
N LEU A 396 -1.75 -4.85 -10.75
CA LEU A 396 -1.48 -5.41 -12.07
C LEU A 396 -0.06 -6.01 -12.05
N HIS A 397 0.08 -7.33 -12.18
CA HIS A 397 1.39 -7.99 -11.98
C HIS A 397 2.45 -7.59 -13.02
N TYR A 398 2.03 -7.19 -14.22
CA TYR A 398 2.93 -6.65 -15.23
C TYR A 398 3.55 -5.30 -14.83
N GLU A 399 3.05 -4.63 -13.79
CA GLU A 399 3.64 -3.37 -13.32
C GLU A 399 5.04 -3.56 -12.78
N ILE A 400 5.42 -4.72 -12.25
CA ILE A 400 6.78 -4.91 -11.70
C ILE A 400 7.85 -4.87 -12.79
N PRO A 401 7.75 -5.64 -13.89
CA PRO A 401 8.69 -5.50 -15.00
C PRO A 401 8.65 -4.09 -15.63
N ALA A 402 7.49 -3.44 -15.66
CA ALA A 402 7.38 -2.05 -16.12
C ALA A 402 8.12 -1.07 -15.20
N LEU A 403 7.86 -1.16 -13.89
CA LEU A 403 8.50 -0.37 -12.85
C LEU A 403 10.01 -0.59 -12.84
N ARG A 404 10.48 -1.82 -13.05
CA ARG A 404 11.93 -2.08 -13.20
C ARG A 404 12.53 -1.23 -14.31
N ALA A 405 11.86 -1.11 -15.45
CA ALA A 405 12.36 -0.32 -16.56
C ALA A 405 12.36 1.19 -16.27
N VAL A 406 11.37 1.71 -15.55
CA VAL A 406 11.24 3.16 -15.31
C VAL A 406 11.90 3.67 -14.02
N VAL A 407 11.88 2.90 -12.93
CA VAL A 407 12.40 3.31 -11.61
C VAL A 407 13.65 2.55 -11.18
N GLY A 408 14.10 1.55 -11.94
CA GLY A 408 15.26 0.73 -11.57
C GLY A 408 16.50 1.57 -11.29
N ALA A 409 16.84 2.48 -12.21
CA ALA A 409 17.97 3.39 -12.05
C ALA A 409 17.79 4.35 -10.86
N ASP A 410 16.58 4.87 -10.63
CA ASP A 410 16.32 5.76 -9.48
C ASP A 410 16.54 5.05 -8.14
N VAL A 411 16.12 3.78 -8.05
CA VAL A 411 16.35 2.94 -6.86
C VAL A 411 17.84 2.65 -6.69
N GLU A 412 18.52 2.22 -7.75
CA GLU A 412 19.95 1.88 -7.74
C GLU A 412 20.85 3.10 -7.43
N ASN A 413 20.45 4.30 -7.87
CA ASN A 413 21.19 5.54 -7.67
C ASN A 413 20.75 6.33 -6.44
N ALA A 414 19.82 5.81 -5.62
CA ALA A 414 19.43 6.45 -4.37
C ALA A 414 20.63 6.43 -3.40
N GLU A 415 21.33 7.55 -3.26
CA GLU A 415 22.46 7.71 -2.34
C GLU A 415 22.00 8.41 -1.05
N SER A 416 22.34 7.81 0.10
CA SER A 416 22.05 8.37 1.41
C SER A 416 22.91 7.72 2.49
N GLU A 417 23.30 8.50 3.50
CA GLU A 417 23.93 7.98 4.72
C GLU A 417 22.90 7.39 5.70
N ASP A 418 21.60 7.60 5.48
CA ASP A 418 20.55 7.01 6.30
C ASP A 418 20.45 5.50 6.05
N ALA A 419 20.77 4.72 7.08
CA ALA A 419 20.72 3.27 7.03
C ALA A 419 19.32 2.71 6.67
N THR A 420 18.24 3.42 6.99
CA THR A 420 16.87 3.05 6.58
C THR A 420 16.70 3.15 5.07
N VAL A 421 17.27 4.19 4.46
CA VAL A 421 17.24 4.39 3.01
C VAL A 421 18.10 3.34 2.32
N GLN A 422 19.29 3.07 2.83
CA GLN A 422 20.18 2.02 2.30
C GLN A 422 19.53 0.64 2.34
N PHE A 423 18.86 0.29 3.45
CA PHE A 423 18.12 -0.97 3.56
C PHE A 423 16.97 -1.05 2.55
N ARG A 424 16.13 0.01 2.46
CA ARG A 424 15.01 0.07 1.52
C ARG A 424 15.47 -0.04 0.08
N LYS A 425 16.56 0.65 -0.27
CA LYS A 425 17.19 0.55 -1.59
C LYS A 425 17.54 -0.90 -1.93
N GLN A 426 18.27 -1.58 -1.05
CA GLN A 426 18.67 -2.97 -1.31
C GLN A 426 17.46 -3.89 -1.45
N GLU A 427 16.46 -3.72 -0.59
CA GLU A 427 15.23 -4.51 -0.61
C GLU A 427 14.42 -4.30 -1.91
N LEU A 428 14.24 -3.05 -2.35
CA LEU A 428 13.54 -2.72 -3.58
C LEU A 428 14.31 -3.21 -4.82
N ALA A 429 15.63 -3.01 -4.85
CA ALA A 429 16.50 -3.55 -5.91
C ALA A 429 16.39 -5.08 -5.98
N ASN A 430 16.36 -5.75 -4.83
CA ASN A 430 16.15 -7.19 -4.76
C ASN A 430 14.80 -7.57 -5.37
N TYR A 431 13.69 -6.87 -5.07
CA TYR A 431 12.38 -7.17 -5.69
C TYR A 431 12.37 -6.95 -7.21
N LEU A 432 12.91 -5.83 -7.67
CA LEU A 432 12.99 -5.51 -9.10
C LEU A 432 13.85 -6.53 -9.85
N SER A 433 14.90 -7.08 -9.22
CA SER A 433 15.80 -8.04 -9.86
C SER A 433 15.11 -9.34 -10.36
N TRP A 434 13.93 -9.68 -9.81
CA TRP A 434 13.14 -10.85 -10.23
C TRP A 434 12.47 -10.70 -11.60
N ALA A 435 12.24 -9.47 -12.06
CA ALA A 435 11.42 -9.21 -13.25
C ALA A 435 12.29 -8.81 -14.45
N THR A 436 12.14 -9.40 -15.63
CA THR A 436 12.77 -8.89 -16.86
C THR A 436 12.18 -7.51 -17.18
N PRO A 437 12.98 -6.45 -17.38
CA PRO A 437 12.43 -5.12 -17.64
C PRO A 437 11.66 -5.10 -18.97
N TRP A 438 10.44 -4.59 -18.95
CA TRP A 438 9.62 -4.36 -20.14
C TRP A 438 9.66 -2.87 -20.49
N GLN A 439 9.85 -2.56 -21.76
CA GLN A 439 10.06 -1.17 -22.19
C GLN A 439 8.75 -0.38 -22.19
N THR A 440 8.82 0.92 -21.90
CA THR A 440 7.62 1.80 -21.80
C THR A 440 6.81 1.86 -23.09
N SER A 441 7.45 1.72 -24.25
CA SER A 441 6.78 1.63 -25.56
C SER A 441 5.85 0.42 -25.70
N GLU A 442 6.07 -0.65 -24.92
CA GLU A 442 5.23 -1.86 -24.93
C GLU A 442 3.89 -1.63 -24.21
N TYR A 443 3.80 -0.58 -23.38
CA TYR A 443 2.64 -0.24 -22.56
C TYR A 443 1.88 1.00 -23.03
N THR A 444 2.40 1.75 -23.99
CA THR A 444 1.71 2.89 -24.60
C THR A 444 0.32 2.50 -25.17
N LEU A 445 0.09 1.20 -25.38
CA LEU A 445 -1.17 0.62 -25.82
C LEU A 445 -2.28 0.63 -24.75
N MET A 446 -1.99 0.95 -23.48
CA MET A 446 -2.98 0.94 -22.39
C MET A 446 -2.97 2.26 -21.59
N PRO A 447 -3.19 3.40 -22.24
CA PRO A 447 -2.94 4.71 -21.61
C PRO A 447 -4.03 5.09 -20.57
N THR A 448 -5.06 4.25 -20.43
CA THR A 448 -6.07 4.32 -19.36
C THR A 448 -5.70 3.50 -18.12
N SER A 449 -4.59 2.77 -18.12
CA SER A 449 -4.22 1.88 -17.01
C SER A 449 -3.98 2.64 -15.71
N ILE A 450 -4.34 2.05 -14.56
CA ILE A 450 -3.93 2.55 -13.24
C ILE A 450 -2.40 2.59 -13.12
N ALA A 451 -1.70 1.66 -13.78
CA ALA A 451 -0.24 1.62 -13.80
C ALA A 451 0.38 2.91 -14.36
N CYS A 452 -0.28 3.57 -15.33
CA CYS A 452 0.23 4.77 -15.98
C CYS A 452 0.39 5.96 -15.04
N GLU A 453 -0.33 6.00 -13.91
CA GLU A 453 -0.09 6.99 -12.83
C GLU A 453 1.36 6.93 -12.32
N PHE A 454 1.95 5.74 -12.31
CA PHE A 454 3.27 5.48 -11.74
C PHE A 454 4.34 5.34 -12.82
N LEU A 455 3.99 4.81 -13.98
CA LEU A 455 4.87 4.62 -15.12
C LEU A 455 4.98 5.86 -16.02
N GLY A 456 3.97 6.72 -16.04
CA GLY A 456 3.80 7.84 -16.95
C GLY A 456 2.90 7.52 -18.15
N SER A 457 2.66 8.52 -19.00
CA SER A 457 1.84 8.41 -20.23
C SER A 457 0.35 8.10 -19.97
N SER A 458 -0.17 8.50 -18.81
CA SER A 458 -1.61 8.44 -18.52
C SER A 458 -2.36 9.46 -19.40
N ILE A 459 -3.49 9.08 -20.00
CA ILE A 459 -4.36 10.06 -20.69
C ILE A 459 -5.08 11.01 -19.74
N PHE A 460 -5.00 10.75 -18.43
CA PHE A 460 -5.67 11.53 -17.40
C PHE A 460 -4.77 12.62 -16.79
N GLU A 461 -3.49 12.66 -17.15
CA GLU A 461 -2.49 13.65 -16.66
C GLU A 461 -2.43 14.94 -17.49
#